data_AF-A0A540K6L7-F1
#
_entry.id   AF-A0A540K6L7-F1
#
_cell.length_a   1.000
_cell.length_b   1.000
_cell.length_c   1.000
_cell.angle_alpha   90.00
_cell.angle_beta   90.00
_cell.angle_gamma   90.00
#
_symmetry.space_group_name_H-M   'P 1'
#
loop_
_entity.id
_entity.type
_entity.pdbx_description
1 polymer ?
#
loop_
_entity_poly.entity_id
_entity_poly.type
_entity_poly.pdbx_seq_one_letter_code
_entity_poly.pdbx_strand_id
1 'polypeptide(L)'
;MDQYSLKEAADLISLQYFSLIKLHNVSGIHEKHQEELDNLTLTSQPLRTLKFFILAVVQYVKRSISYLLARGGWLVFLSTVVLSLGILLITIDGPHEKFGLWWVALGVASSIGLGSGLHTFVLYLGPHIAFFTLKAMQCGRVDLKSAPYDTIQLKQGPSWLGKNCSDFGPPLFTSLHGLRVPLSSILPQVQLEAVLWGLGTAIGELPPYFISRAASMSGNKVVMEELDAPSDEGTGFIGTRLNQIKRWLLSHSQQLNFFTILILASVPNPLFDLAGIMCGQFGIPFWKFFLATLIGKAIIKTHLQVC
;
A
#
# COMPACT_ATOMS: atom_id res chain seq x y z
N MET A 1 52.03 -50.62 13.03
CA MET A 1 50.74 -50.51 12.34
C MET A 1 50.38 -49.03 12.29
N ASP A 2 51.27 -48.13 11.79
CA ASP A 2 51.31 -46.74 12.31
C ASP A 2 51.86 -45.69 11.33
N GLN A 3 51.53 -45.77 10.03
CA GLN A 3 51.85 -44.69 9.08
C GLN A 3 50.66 -44.24 8.25
N TYR A 4 49.71 -45.15 7.98
CA TYR A 4 48.48 -44.84 7.26
C TYR A 4 47.52 -43.97 8.08
N SER A 5 47.34 -44.27 9.38
CA SER A 5 46.45 -43.53 10.29
C SER A 5 46.91 -42.10 10.57
N LEU A 6 48.23 -41.87 10.69
CA LEU A 6 48.79 -40.53 10.90
C LEU A 6 48.62 -39.61 9.68
N LYS A 7 48.66 -40.17 8.47
CA LYS A 7 48.48 -39.42 7.22
C LYS A 7 47.02 -38.99 7.04
N GLU A 8 46.09 -39.89 7.37
CA GLU A 8 44.64 -39.64 7.32
C GLU A 8 44.21 -38.58 8.35
N ALA A 9 44.78 -38.60 9.56
CA ALA A 9 44.55 -37.57 10.57
C ALA A 9 45.09 -36.19 10.15
N ALA A 10 46.26 -36.12 9.51
CA ALA A 10 46.82 -34.88 9.01
C ALA A 10 45.98 -34.27 7.87
N ASP A 11 45.47 -35.10 6.96
CA ASP A 11 44.59 -34.67 5.86
C ASP A 11 43.24 -34.14 6.38
N LEU A 12 42.65 -34.79 7.40
CA LEU A 12 41.43 -34.31 8.06
C LEU A 12 41.62 -32.96 8.75
N ILE A 13 42.74 -32.76 9.46
CA ILE A 13 43.08 -31.49 10.10
C ILE A 13 43.31 -30.39 9.04
N SER A 14 43.99 -30.72 7.94
CA SER A 14 44.20 -29.78 6.84
C SER A 14 42.89 -29.37 6.15
N LEU A 15 41.97 -30.31 5.91
CA LEU A 15 40.64 -30.04 5.35
C LEU A 15 39.78 -29.17 6.26
N GLN A 16 39.81 -29.43 7.57
CA GLN A 16 39.06 -28.66 8.55
C GLN A 16 39.64 -27.26 8.76
N TYR A 17 40.96 -27.11 8.70
CA TYR A 17 41.62 -25.81 8.75
C TYR A 17 41.33 -24.99 7.47
N PHE A 18 41.34 -25.63 6.31
CA PHE A 18 41.00 -24.97 5.03
C PHE A 18 39.53 -24.55 4.97
N SER A 19 38.61 -25.35 5.50
CA SER A 19 37.19 -24.98 5.58
C SER A 19 36.95 -23.81 6.55
N LEU A 20 37.65 -23.78 7.69
CA LEU A 20 37.63 -22.67 8.65
C LEU A 20 38.18 -21.36 8.05
N ILE A 21 39.31 -21.42 7.34
CA ILE A 21 39.86 -20.25 6.63
C ILE A 21 38.87 -19.75 5.58
N LYS A 22 38.24 -20.67 4.83
CA LYS A 22 37.26 -20.30 3.81
C LYS A 22 36.01 -19.67 4.41
N LEU A 23 35.51 -20.18 5.54
CA LEU A 23 34.40 -19.59 6.29
C LEU A 23 34.75 -18.21 6.84
N HIS A 24 35.93 -18.04 7.45
CA HIS A 24 36.38 -16.77 8.00
C HIS A 24 36.61 -15.70 6.93
N ASN A 25 37.13 -16.10 5.76
CA ASN A 25 37.31 -15.18 4.64
C ASN A 25 35.97 -14.77 4.01
N VAL A 26 34.99 -15.69 3.95
CA VAL A 26 33.62 -15.38 3.50
C VAL A 26 32.90 -14.46 4.49
N SER A 27 33.05 -14.67 5.80
CA SER A 27 32.46 -13.78 6.81
C SER A 27 33.09 -12.38 6.78
N GLY A 28 34.42 -12.29 6.63
CA GLY A 28 35.11 -10.99 6.52
C GLY A 28 34.79 -10.24 5.22
N ILE A 29 34.53 -10.95 4.12
CA ILE A 29 34.02 -10.34 2.88
C ILE A 29 32.59 -9.83 3.09
N HIS A 30 31.75 -10.58 3.80
CA HIS A 30 30.38 -10.16 4.13
C HIS A 30 30.34 -8.92 5.02
N GLU A 31 31.18 -8.87 6.07
CA GLU A 31 31.28 -7.69 6.95
C GLU A 31 31.75 -6.46 6.18
N LYS A 32 32.82 -6.57 5.37
CA LYS A 32 33.27 -5.46 4.51
C LYS A 32 32.21 -5.02 3.51
N HIS A 33 31.46 -5.95 2.93
CA HIS A 33 30.39 -5.63 2.00
C HIS A 33 29.24 -4.90 2.71
N GLN A 34 28.92 -5.29 3.94
CA GLN A 34 27.89 -4.67 4.76
C GLN A 34 28.31 -3.25 5.20
N GLU A 35 29.57 -3.07 5.58
CA GLU A 35 30.16 -1.76 5.91
C GLU A 35 30.22 -0.80 4.70
N GLU A 36 30.47 -1.34 3.49
CA GLU A 36 30.37 -0.57 2.25
C GLU A 36 28.91 -0.19 1.91
N LEU A 37 27.94 -1.09 2.16
CA LEU A 37 26.51 -0.83 1.95
C LEU A 37 25.96 0.23 2.91
N ASP A 38 26.38 0.21 4.17
CA ASP A 38 25.98 1.20 5.18
C ASP A 38 26.55 2.60 4.87
N ASN A 39 27.74 2.66 4.24
CA ASN A 39 28.33 3.91 3.73
C ASN A 39 27.72 4.40 2.40
N LEU A 40 26.99 3.55 1.66
CA LEU A 40 26.35 3.87 0.38
C LEU A 40 25.00 4.57 0.58
N THR A 41 24.98 5.65 1.35
CA THR A 41 23.81 6.52 1.49
C THR A 41 23.75 7.54 0.33
N LEU A 42 22.53 7.81 -0.16
CA LEU A 42 22.25 8.73 -1.28
C LEU A 42 22.80 10.16 -1.05
N THR A 43 22.96 10.52 0.22
CA THR A 43 23.50 11.79 0.73
C THR A 43 25.03 11.82 0.80
N SER A 44 25.70 10.67 0.88
CA SER A 44 27.13 10.57 1.15
C SER A 44 27.95 10.46 -0.14
N GLN A 45 27.51 9.62 -1.10
CA GLN A 45 28.22 9.38 -2.37
C GLN A 45 27.25 9.21 -3.57
N PRO A 46 26.56 10.27 -4.02
CA PRO A 46 25.45 10.17 -4.96
C PRO A 46 25.80 9.51 -6.30
N LEU A 47 26.98 9.81 -6.87
CA LEU A 47 27.40 9.26 -8.17
C LEU A 47 27.78 7.76 -8.08
N ARG A 48 28.33 7.33 -6.95
CA ARG A 48 28.75 5.94 -6.75
C ARG A 48 27.53 5.05 -6.49
N THR A 49 26.60 5.53 -5.67
CA THR A 49 25.31 4.88 -5.41
C THR A 49 24.48 4.77 -6.69
N LEU A 50 24.43 5.83 -7.51
CA LEU A 50 23.72 5.80 -8.79
C LEU A 50 24.31 4.77 -9.77
N LYS A 51 25.65 4.69 -9.86
CA LYS A 51 26.33 3.71 -10.72
C LYS A 51 26.01 2.27 -10.29
N PHE A 52 26.07 1.97 -8.99
CA PHE A 52 25.73 0.64 -8.48
C PHE A 52 24.25 0.31 -8.65
N PHE A 53 23.35 1.28 -8.44
CA PHE A 53 21.94 1.12 -8.69
C PHE A 53 21.65 0.79 -10.16
N ILE A 54 22.25 1.51 -11.11
CA ILE A 54 22.10 1.23 -12.55
C ILE A 54 22.60 -0.17 -12.90
N LEU A 55 23.76 -0.57 -12.37
CA LEU A 55 24.31 -1.92 -12.57
C LEU A 55 23.39 -3.01 -12.02
N ALA A 56 22.86 -2.82 -10.81
CA ALA A 56 21.93 -3.74 -10.18
C ALA A 56 20.63 -3.85 -10.98
N VAL A 57 20.07 -2.73 -11.44
CA VAL A 57 18.88 -2.69 -12.32
C VAL A 57 19.14 -3.44 -13.62
N VAL A 58 20.26 -3.18 -14.30
CA VAL A 58 20.62 -3.86 -15.55
C VAL A 58 20.75 -5.37 -15.34
N GLN A 59 21.37 -5.80 -14.24
CA GLN A 59 21.55 -7.21 -13.93
C GLN A 59 20.21 -7.89 -13.58
N TYR A 60 19.33 -7.21 -12.85
CA TYR A 60 17.98 -7.69 -12.54
C TYR A 60 17.10 -7.79 -13.80
N VAL A 61 17.20 -6.80 -14.68
CA VAL A 61 16.50 -6.78 -15.98
C VAL A 61 16.99 -7.93 -16.85
N LYS A 62 18.30 -8.13 -16.98
CA LYS A 62 18.87 -9.27 -17.72
C LYS A 62 18.42 -10.62 -17.16
N ARG A 63 18.42 -10.78 -15.83
CA ARG A 63 17.99 -12.01 -15.16
C ARG A 63 16.49 -12.26 -15.36
N SER A 64 15.68 -11.21 -15.29
CA SER A 64 14.24 -11.27 -15.55
C SER A 64 13.95 -11.61 -17.00
N ILE A 65 14.64 -10.98 -17.96
CA ILE A 65 14.53 -11.29 -19.40
C ILE A 65 14.95 -12.74 -19.67
N SER A 66 16.04 -13.22 -19.08
CA SER A 66 16.49 -14.61 -19.26
C SER A 66 15.51 -15.62 -18.64
N TYR A 67 14.89 -15.28 -17.51
CA TYR A 67 13.86 -16.12 -16.87
C TYR A 67 12.55 -16.12 -17.67
N LEU A 68 12.18 -14.95 -18.19
CA LEU A 68 11.06 -14.76 -19.11
C LEU A 68 11.34 -15.37 -20.48
N LEU A 69 12.58 -15.59 -20.91
CA LEU A 69 12.89 -16.32 -22.14
C LEU A 69 12.86 -17.84 -21.89
N ALA A 70 13.37 -18.30 -20.74
CA ALA A 70 13.41 -19.72 -20.39
C ALA A 70 12.03 -20.33 -20.06
N ARG A 71 11.10 -19.54 -19.48
CA ARG A 71 9.69 -19.93 -19.22
C ARG A 71 8.70 -19.23 -20.17
N GLY A 72 9.20 -18.62 -21.24
CA GLY A 72 8.57 -17.49 -21.91
C GLY A 72 7.31 -17.72 -22.69
N GLY A 73 7.14 -18.89 -23.28
CA GLY A 73 5.95 -19.15 -24.11
C GLY A 73 4.66 -18.85 -23.35
N TRP A 74 4.54 -19.36 -22.13
CA TRP A 74 3.33 -19.21 -21.32
C TRP A 74 3.19 -17.82 -20.68
N LEU A 75 4.27 -17.25 -20.13
CA LEU A 75 4.21 -15.94 -19.46
C LEU A 75 4.07 -14.79 -20.46
N VAL A 76 4.73 -14.86 -21.61
CA VAL A 76 4.56 -13.89 -22.70
C VAL A 76 3.15 -14.02 -23.26
N PHE A 77 2.64 -15.24 -23.48
CA PHE A 77 1.25 -15.44 -23.90
C PHE A 77 0.26 -14.82 -22.90
N LEU A 78 0.38 -15.13 -21.60
CA LEU A 78 -0.49 -14.56 -20.57
C LEU A 78 -0.39 -13.03 -20.49
N SER A 79 0.81 -12.48 -20.55
CA SER A 79 1.02 -11.03 -20.54
C SER A 79 0.45 -10.37 -21.80
N THR A 80 0.59 -10.98 -22.97
CA THR A 80 0.00 -10.47 -24.23
C THR A 80 -1.52 -10.58 -24.24
N VAL A 81 -2.10 -11.64 -23.66
CA VAL A 81 -3.55 -11.79 -23.52
C VAL A 81 -4.08 -10.73 -22.55
N VAL A 82 -3.46 -10.54 -21.39
CA VAL A 82 -3.84 -9.50 -20.42
C VAL A 82 -3.68 -8.10 -21.00
N LEU A 83 -2.60 -7.85 -21.75
CA LEU A 83 -2.37 -6.56 -22.41
C LEU A 83 -3.37 -6.33 -23.55
N SER A 84 -3.67 -7.34 -24.36
CA SER A 84 -4.67 -7.25 -25.42
C SER A 84 -6.09 -7.07 -24.88
N LEU A 85 -6.42 -7.74 -23.77
CA LEU A 85 -7.70 -7.58 -23.09
C LEU A 85 -7.78 -6.22 -22.40
N GLY A 86 -6.69 -5.75 -21.79
CA GLY A 86 -6.59 -4.41 -21.21
C GLY A 86 -6.70 -3.32 -22.27
N ILE A 87 -6.03 -3.47 -23.42
CA ILE A 87 -6.17 -2.57 -24.57
C ILE A 87 -7.59 -2.64 -25.12
N LEU A 88 -8.19 -3.83 -25.25
CA LEU A 88 -9.56 -3.98 -25.72
C LEU A 88 -10.56 -3.27 -24.81
N LEU A 89 -10.41 -3.43 -23.49
CA LEU A 89 -11.20 -2.73 -22.47
C LEU A 89 -11.01 -1.21 -22.54
N ILE A 90 -9.77 -0.73 -22.67
CA ILE A 90 -9.45 0.70 -22.83
C ILE A 90 -9.99 1.27 -24.16
N THR A 91 -10.01 0.47 -25.24
CA THR A 91 -10.53 0.88 -26.55
C THR A 91 -12.05 0.84 -26.63
N ILE A 92 -12.71 0.09 -25.73
CA ILE A 92 -14.13 0.28 -25.45
C ILE A 92 -14.18 1.55 -24.59
N ASP A 93 -14.20 2.70 -25.27
CA ASP A 93 -14.12 4.05 -24.71
C ASP A 93 -15.36 4.36 -23.86
N GLY A 94 -15.48 3.65 -22.74
CA GLY A 94 -16.55 3.77 -21.78
C GLY A 94 -16.19 4.90 -20.81
N PRO A 95 -17.05 5.92 -20.62
CA PRO A 95 -16.85 6.95 -19.58
C PRO A 95 -16.71 6.36 -18.16
N HIS A 96 -17.11 5.09 -17.98
CA HIS A 96 -17.02 4.32 -16.75
C HIS A 96 -15.59 3.97 -16.30
N GLU A 97 -14.68 3.60 -17.21
CA GLU A 97 -13.33 3.15 -16.83
C GLU A 97 -12.44 4.31 -16.38
N LYS A 98 -12.54 5.46 -17.07
CA LYS A 98 -11.81 6.69 -16.72
C LYS A 98 -12.21 7.21 -15.34
N PHE A 99 -13.49 7.05 -14.97
CA PHE A 99 -14.00 7.40 -13.65
C PHE A 99 -13.43 6.50 -12.54
N GLY A 100 -13.43 5.18 -12.76
CA GLY A 100 -12.84 4.22 -11.81
C GLY A 100 -11.37 4.51 -11.56
N LEU A 101 -10.60 4.64 -12.65
CA LEU A 101 -9.16 4.88 -12.58
C LEU A 101 -8.81 6.21 -11.90
N TRP A 102 -9.59 7.27 -12.15
CA TRP A 102 -9.40 8.59 -11.54
C TRP A 102 -9.47 8.53 -10.00
N TRP A 103 -10.55 7.95 -9.47
CA TRP A 103 -10.76 7.86 -8.01
C TRP A 103 -9.77 6.91 -7.33
N VAL A 104 -9.41 5.80 -7.99
CA VAL A 104 -8.35 4.90 -7.51
C VAL A 104 -6.99 5.61 -7.52
N ALA A 105 -6.64 6.34 -8.58
CA ALA A 105 -5.37 7.06 -8.67
C ALA A 105 -5.26 8.17 -7.62
N LEU A 106 -6.33 8.93 -7.38
CA LEU A 106 -6.40 9.91 -6.30
C LEU A 106 -6.25 9.25 -4.91
N GLY A 107 -6.87 8.08 -4.72
CA GLY A 107 -6.68 7.28 -3.51
C GLY A 107 -5.23 6.86 -3.31
N VAL A 108 -4.56 6.34 -4.36
CA VAL A 108 -3.14 5.96 -4.30
C VAL A 108 -2.25 7.17 -3.99
N ALA A 109 -2.49 8.30 -4.68
CA ALA A 109 -1.78 9.55 -4.44
C ALA A 109 -1.98 10.06 -3.00
N SER A 110 -3.13 9.79 -2.38
CA SER A 110 -3.39 10.13 -0.98
C SER A 110 -2.52 9.36 0.02
N SER A 111 -2.05 8.16 -0.36
CA SER A 111 -1.21 7.31 0.50
C SER A 111 0.28 7.58 0.35
N ILE A 112 0.74 7.96 -0.85
CA ILE A 112 2.17 8.15 -1.15
C ILE A 112 2.72 9.45 -0.52
N GLY A 113 1.85 10.40 -0.15
CA GLY A 113 2.23 11.67 0.47
C GLY A 113 2.39 11.61 2.00
N LEU A 114 3.56 11.16 2.48
CA LEU A 114 4.14 11.45 3.80
C LEU A 114 3.12 11.64 4.96
N GLY A 115 2.25 10.65 5.18
CA GLY A 115 1.52 10.51 6.43
C GLY A 115 0.27 11.39 6.65
N SER A 116 -0.19 12.20 5.69
CA SER A 116 -1.43 13.00 5.88
C SER A 116 -2.47 12.79 4.78
N GLY A 117 -2.89 11.53 4.57
CA GLY A 117 -4.01 11.21 3.66
C GLY A 117 -5.32 11.97 3.95
N LEU A 118 -5.43 12.60 5.13
CA LEU A 118 -6.48 13.57 5.46
C LEU A 118 -6.46 14.81 4.54
N HIS A 119 -5.29 15.34 4.17
CA HIS A 119 -5.18 16.55 3.37
C HIS A 119 -5.72 16.32 1.95
N THR A 120 -5.35 15.20 1.32
CA THR A 120 -5.85 14.83 -0.01
C THR A 120 -7.34 14.52 0.03
N PHE A 121 -7.86 13.91 1.11
CA PHE A 121 -9.30 13.75 1.33
C PHE A 121 -10.02 15.11 1.37
N VAL A 122 -9.51 16.06 2.17
CA VAL A 122 -10.09 17.41 2.33
C VAL A 122 -10.03 18.23 1.03
N LEU A 123 -9.09 17.96 0.14
CA LEU A 123 -8.97 18.68 -1.13
C LEU A 123 -9.88 18.16 -2.24
N TYR A 124 -10.16 16.85 -2.29
CA TYR A 124 -10.86 16.25 -3.42
C TYR A 124 -12.19 15.59 -3.02
N LEU A 125 -12.13 14.53 -2.20
CA LEU A 125 -13.32 13.74 -1.85
C LEU A 125 -14.28 14.53 -0.93
N GLY A 126 -13.75 15.25 0.06
CA GLY A 126 -14.53 16.07 0.99
C GLY A 126 -15.36 17.15 0.30
N PRO A 127 -14.77 18.02 -0.54
CA PRO A 127 -15.49 19.03 -1.28
C PRO A 127 -16.54 18.45 -2.23
N HIS A 128 -16.25 17.30 -2.85
CA HIS A 128 -17.23 16.60 -3.68
C HIS A 128 -18.48 16.19 -2.89
N ILE A 129 -18.29 15.55 -1.72
CA ILE A 129 -19.40 15.14 -0.83
C ILE A 129 -20.16 16.37 -0.33
N ALA A 130 -19.44 17.43 0.05
CA ALA A 130 -20.04 18.68 0.52
C ALA A 130 -20.89 19.36 -0.55
N PHE A 131 -20.36 19.55 -1.76
CA PHE A 131 -21.10 20.18 -2.86
C PHE A 131 -22.33 19.37 -3.26
N PHE A 132 -22.22 18.04 -3.31
CA PHE A 132 -23.35 17.18 -3.62
C PHE A 132 -24.44 17.27 -2.55
N THR A 133 -24.05 17.22 -1.27
CA THR A 133 -24.98 17.33 -0.14
C THR A 133 -25.67 18.70 -0.11
N LEU A 134 -24.92 19.79 -0.32
CA LEU A 134 -25.49 21.14 -0.38
C LEU A 134 -26.51 21.28 -1.51
N LYS A 135 -26.19 20.79 -2.71
CA LYS A 135 -27.13 20.82 -3.84
C LYS A 135 -28.34 19.93 -3.61
N ALA A 136 -28.16 18.76 -3.00
CA ALA A 136 -29.26 17.86 -2.68
C ALA A 136 -30.24 18.48 -1.68
N MET A 137 -29.71 19.18 -0.67
CA MET A 137 -30.51 19.92 0.30
C MET A 137 -31.23 21.13 -0.33
N GLN A 138 -30.56 21.87 -1.22
CA GLN A 138 -31.15 23.01 -1.93
C GLN A 138 -32.30 22.61 -2.86
N CYS A 139 -32.15 21.50 -3.60
CA CYS A 139 -33.18 21.05 -4.54
C CYS A 139 -34.18 20.05 -3.91
N GLY A 140 -33.97 19.63 -2.66
CA GLY A 140 -34.79 18.63 -1.97
C GLY A 140 -34.81 17.26 -2.64
N ARG A 141 -33.70 16.87 -3.30
CA ARG A 141 -33.59 15.70 -4.19
C ARG A 141 -32.19 15.12 -4.19
N VAL A 142 -32.08 13.84 -4.53
CA VAL A 142 -30.78 13.11 -4.55
C VAL A 142 -30.37 12.63 -5.94
N ASP A 143 -31.30 12.67 -6.89
CA ASP A 143 -31.13 12.29 -8.29
C ASP A 143 -30.63 13.48 -9.14
N LEU A 144 -29.52 14.06 -8.68
CA LEU A 144 -28.84 15.16 -9.35
C LEU A 144 -27.90 14.67 -10.45
N LYS A 145 -27.30 13.50 -10.26
CA LYS A 145 -26.35 12.91 -11.21
C LYS A 145 -27.09 12.35 -12.41
N SER A 146 -26.72 12.80 -13.62
CA SER A 146 -27.23 12.20 -14.85
C SER A 146 -26.69 10.78 -15.07
N ALA A 147 -25.51 10.49 -14.53
CA ALA A 147 -24.94 9.15 -14.50
C ALA A 147 -23.99 8.99 -13.29
N PRO A 148 -23.70 7.76 -12.83
CA PRO A 148 -22.85 7.52 -11.66
C PRO A 148 -21.44 8.11 -11.75
N TYR A 149 -20.92 8.32 -12.97
CA TYR A 149 -19.58 8.85 -13.25
C TYR A 149 -19.51 10.39 -13.36
N ASP A 150 -20.64 11.09 -13.28
CA ASP A 150 -20.73 12.55 -13.37
C ASP A 150 -20.23 13.23 -12.08
N THR A 151 -18.90 13.38 -12.01
CA THR A 151 -18.17 13.82 -10.81
C THR A 151 -17.10 14.84 -11.14
N ILE A 152 -16.49 15.43 -10.10
CA ILE A 152 -15.39 16.38 -10.24
C ILE A 152 -14.15 15.65 -10.78
N GLN A 153 -13.71 16.05 -11.97
CA GLN A 153 -12.47 15.61 -12.60
C GLN A 153 -11.47 16.77 -12.66
N LEU A 154 -10.18 16.47 -12.88
CA LEU A 154 -9.10 17.48 -12.90
C LEU A 154 -9.39 18.70 -13.79
N LYS A 155 -10.05 18.50 -14.94
CA LYS A 155 -10.30 19.55 -15.96
C LYS A 155 -11.78 19.77 -16.25
N GLN A 156 -12.68 19.05 -15.60
CA GLN A 156 -14.11 19.11 -15.89
C GLN A 156 -14.92 19.06 -14.59
N GLY A 157 -15.74 20.10 -14.40
CA GLY A 157 -16.70 20.15 -13.31
C GLY A 157 -17.90 19.22 -13.57
N PRO A 158 -18.58 18.75 -12.52
CA PRO A 158 -19.75 17.91 -12.66
C PRO A 158 -20.91 18.68 -13.31
N SER A 159 -21.69 17.99 -14.14
CA SER A 159 -22.77 18.62 -14.91
C SER A 159 -23.91 19.16 -14.02
N TRP A 160 -24.05 18.62 -12.81
CA TRP A 160 -25.10 18.98 -11.86
C TRP A 160 -24.82 20.23 -11.04
N LEU A 161 -23.56 20.67 -10.92
CA LEU A 161 -23.22 21.80 -10.04
C LEU A 161 -23.73 23.14 -10.59
N GLY A 162 -23.77 23.30 -11.91
CA GLY A 162 -24.21 24.51 -12.61
C GLY A 162 -25.69 24.54 -13.02
N LYS A 163 -26.43 23.43 -12.90
CA LYS A 163 -27.86 23.37 -13.27
C LYS A 163 -28.74 23.96 -12.16
N ASN A 164 -29.86 24.55 -12.55
CA ASN A 164 -30.85 25.09 -11.61
C ASN A 164 -31.73 23.97 -11.09
N CYS A 165 -32.28 24.13 -9.87
CA CYS A 165 -33.16 23.12 -9.29
C CYS A 165 -34.43 22.87 -10.12
N SER A 166 -34.87 23.87 -10.91
CA SER A 166 -35.98 23.73 -11.86
C SER A 166 -35.73 22.67 -12.93
N ASP A 167 -34.48 22.45 -13.32
CA ASP A 167 -34.10 21.61 -14.46
C ASP A 167 -34.13 20.12 -14.10
N PHE A 168 -34.07 19.79 -12.81
CA PHE A 168 -34.16 18.42 -12.30
C PHE A 168 -35.61 17.99 -12.06
N GLY A 169 -36.52 18.94 -11.84
CA GLY A 169 -37.94 18.71 -11.57
C GLY A 169 -38.35 18.95 -10.11
N PRO A 170 -39.61 18.63 -9.73
CA PRO A 170 -40.16 18.95 -8.43
C PRO A 170 -39.46 18.19 -7.30
N PRO A 171 -39.33 18.75 -6.08
CA PRO A 171 -38.64 18.11 -4.96
C PRO A 171 -39.29 16.78 -4.56
N LEU A 172 -38.46 15.74 -4.35
CA LEU A 172 -38.93 14.42 -3.93
C LEU A 172 -39.15 14.36 -2.42
N PHE A 173 -38.40 15.17 -1.66
CA PHE A 173 -38.47 15.23 -0.21
C PHE A 173 -39.04 16.59 0.20
N THR A 174 -40.34 16.63 0.47
CA THR A 174 -41.01 17.80 1.03
C THR A 174 -41.29 17.54 2.52
N SER A 175 -40.63 18.27 3.42
CA SER A 175 -40.92 18.20 4.86
C SER A 175 -41.71 19.43 5.30
N LEU A 176 -42.54 19.28 6.33
CA LEU A 176 -43.40 20.32 6.90
C LEU A 176 -42.64 21.58 7.39
N HIS A 177 -41.32 21.51 7.55
CA HIS A 177 -40.45 22.61 7.99
C HIS A 177 -39.35 22.97 6.96
N GLY A 178 -39.55 22.63 5.67
CA GLY A 178 -38.61 22.96 4.59
C GLY A 178 -38.09 21.73 3.83
N LEU A 179 -37.12 21.95 2.94
CA LEU A 179 -36.46 20.89 2.17
C LEU A 179 -35.43 20.20 3.06
N ARG A 180 -35.75 19.01 3.59
CA ARG A 180 -34.84 18.21 4.39
C ARG A 180 -34.70 16.83 3.78
N VAL A 181 -33.55 16.59 3.14
CA VAL A 181 -33.21 15.29 2.58
C VAL A 181 -32.52 14.45 3.66
N PRO A 182 -32.93 13.19 3.90
CA PRO A 182 -32.25 12.33 4.86
C PRO A 182 -30.85 11.95 4.35
N LEU A 183 -29.84 12.00 5.23
CA LEU A 183 -28.45 11.63 4.91
C LEU A 183 -28.34 10.21 4.35
N SER A 184 -29.20 9.29 4.82
CA SER A 184 -29.26 7.90 4.33
C SER A 184 -29.61 7.80 2.84
N SER A 185 -30.25 8.81 2.26
CA SER A 185 -30.53 8.88 0.81
C SER A 185 -29.42 9.57 0.02
N ILE A 186 -28.58 10.36 0.67
CA ILE A 186 -27.44 11.08 0.05
C ILE A 186 -26.20 10.19 -0.01
N LEU A 187 -25.91 9.49 1.09
CA LEU A 187 -24.82 8.53 1.26
C LEU A 187 -24.61 7.57 0.06
N PRO A 188 -25.63 6.80 -0.38
CA PRO A 188 -25.44 5.83 -1.46
C PRO A 188 -25.08 6.47 -2.81
N GLN A 189 -25.37 7.77 -3.00
CA GLN A 189 -25.01 8.48 -4.24
C GLN A 189 -23.52 8.82 -4.32
N VAL A 190 -22.83 8.96 -3.18
CA VAL A 190 -21.38 9.30 -3.11
C VAL A 190 -20.51 8.12 -2.64
N GLN A 191 -21.13 6.98 -2.36
CA GLN A 191 -20.47 5.81 -1.80
C GLN A 191 -19.50 5.17 -2.79
N LEU A 192 -19.80 5.19 -4.08
CA LEU A 192 -18.97 4.56 -5.11
C LEU A 192 -17.61 5.28 -5.19
N GLU A 193 -17.61 6.61 -5.19
CA GLU A 193 -16.40 7.43 -5.16
C GLU A 193 -15.58 7.20 -3.89
N ALA A 194 -16.27 7.10 -2.74
CA ALA A 194 -15.62 6.83 -1.46
C ALA A 194 -14.98 5.42 -1.42
N VAL A 195 -15.65 4.42 -2.00
CA VAL A 195 -15.12 3.05 -2.08
C VAL A 195 -13.93 2.97 -3.04
N LEU A 196 -14.01 3.59 -4.22
CA LEU A 196 -12.89 3.64 -5.17
C LEU A 196 -11.68 4.38 -4.60
N TRP A 197 -11.92 5.48 -3.88
CA TRP A 197 -10.88 6.18 -3.12
C TRP A 197 -10.25 5.26 -2.07
N GLY A 198 -11.08 4.56 -1.28
CA GLY A 198 -10.63 3.62 -0.25
C GLY A 198 -9.80 2.47 -0.83
N LEU A 199 -10.20 1.95 -1.99
CA LEU A 199 -9.44 0.97 -2.76
C LEU A 199 -8.07 1.51 -3.19
N GLY A 200 -8.04 2.71 -3.78
CA GLY A 200 -6.79 3.37 -4.13
C GLY A 200 -5.87 3.60 -2.94
N THR A 201 -6.45 4.00 -1.81
CA THR A 201 -5.72 4.21 -0.55
C THR A 201 -5.08 2.90 -0.08
N ALA A 202 -5.85 1.81 -0.06
CA ALA A 202 -5.37 0.48 0.31
C ALA A 202 -4.22 0.00 -0.59
N ILE A 203 -4.28 0.29 -1.90
CA ILE A 203 -3.20 -0.02 -2.85
C ILE A 203 -1.95 0.82 -2.53
N GLY A 204 -2.12 2.12 -2.30
CA GLY A 204 -1.00 3.03 -2.05
C GLY A 204 -0.27 2.76 -0.72
N GLU A 205 -0.93 2.09 0.24
CA GLU A 205 -0.34 1.70 1.53
C GLU A 205 0.28 0.28 1.51
N LEU A 206 0.31 -0.42 0.37
CA LEU A 206 1.01 -1.71 0.23
C LEU A 206 2.56 -1.70 0.34
N PRO A 207 3.31 -0.61 0.06
CA PRO A 207 4.77 -0.66 0.03
C PRO A 207 5.43 -1.21 1.30
N PRO A 208 5.04 -0.81 2.53
CA PRO A 208 5.66 -1.33 3.76
C PRO A 208 5.55 -2.86 3.89
N TYR A 209 4.43 -3.46 3.45
CA TYR A 209 4.23 -4.91 3.47
C TYR A 209 5.20 -5.65 2.53
N PHE A 210 5.40 -5.14 1.31
CA PHE A 210 6.32 -5.77 0.36
C PHE A 210 7.79 -5.58 0.75
N ILE A 211 8.14 -4.40 1.25
CA ILE A 211 9.49 -4.11 1.74
C ILE A 211 9.83 -5.04 2.91
N SER A 212 8.95 -5.16 3.90
CA SER A 212 9.19 -5.99 5.07
C SER A 212 9.17 -7.49 4.75
N ARG A 213 8.35 -7.92 3.78
CA ARG A 213 8.35 -9.31 3.28
C ARG A 213 9.61 -9.66 2.50
N ALA A 214 10.14 -8.72 1.71
CA ALA A 214 11.42 -8.91 1.05
C ALA A 214 12.57 -9.01 2.07
N ALA A 215 12.55 -8.18 3.11
CA ALA A 215 13.54 -8.21 4.19
C ALA A 215 13.52 -9.53 4.98
N SER A 216 12.33 -10.05 5.32
CA SER A 216 12.20 -11.32 6.07
C SER A 216 12.68 -12.52 5.25
N MET A 217 12.37 -12.56 3.95
CA MET A 217 12.88 -13.60 3.04
C MET A 217 14.41 -13.54 2.88
N SER A 218 15.02 -12.36 3.03
CA SER A 218 16.47 -12.17 2.99
C SER A 218 17.16 -12.56 4.30
N GLY A 219 16.42 -12.99 5.33
CA GLY A 219 16.96 -13.29 6.67
C GLY A 219 17.41 -12.05 7.45
N ASN A 220 17.07 -10.85 6.98
CA ASN A 220 17.53 -9.60 7.55
C ASN A 220 16.61 -9.20 8.72
N LYS A 221 16.99 -9.57 9.95
CA LYS A 221 16.23 -9.28 11.18
C LYS A 221 16.32 -7.83 11.65
N VAL A 222 17.14 -7.01 10.99
CA VAL A 222 17.41 -5.59 11.32
C VAL A 222 16.12 -4.77 11.45
N VAL A 223 15.12 -5.02 10.60
CA VAL A 223 13.83 -4.32 10.65
C VAL A 223 13.04 -4.60 11.94
N MET A 224 13.18 -5.80 12.53
CA MET A 224 12.55 -6.12 13.81
C MET A 224 13.31 -5.48 14.98
N GLU A 225 14.64 -5.45 14.89
CA GLU A 225 15.51 -4.80 15.89
C GLU A 225 15.29 -3.28 15.95
N GLU A 226 15.11 -2.65 14.79
CA GLU A 226 14.76 -1.22 14.67
C GLU A 226 13.32 -0.95 15.14
N LEU A 227 12.41 -1.93 15.00
CA LEU A 227 11.08 -1.87 15.61
C LEU A 227 11.12 -2.10 17.13
N ASP A 228 12.01 -2.94 17.66
CA ASP A 228 12.14 -3.15 19.10
C ASP A 228 12.84 -1.97 19.79
N ALA A 229 13.64 -1.20 19.03
CA ALA A 229 14.22 0.05 19.51
C ALA A 229 13.13 1.06 19.91
N PRO A 230 13.30 1.78 21.04
CA PRO A 230 12.40 2.86 21.42
C PRO A 230 12.46 3.94 20.34
N SER A 231 11.38 4.12 19.60
CA SER A 231 11.25 5.23 18.67
C SER A 231 11.21 6.53 19.48
N ASP A 232 12.13 7.45 19.19
CA ASP A 232 12.25 8.78 19.80
C ASP A 232 11.12 9.74 19.34
N GLU A 233 10.10 9.20 18.67
CA GLU A 233 8.93 9.93 18.17
C GLU A 233 7.95 10.24 19.32
N GLY A 234 8.23 11.37 19.98
CA GLY A 234 7.25 12.17 20.69
C GLY A 234 7.00 11.75 22.14
N THR A 235 7.57 12.51 23.06
CA THR A 235 7.33 12.50 24.53
C THR A 235 5.91 12.98 24.90
N GLY A 236 4.88 12.45 24.26
CA GLY A 236 3.47 12.76 24.51
C GLY A 236 2.65 11.50 24.83
N PHE A 237 1.47 11.68 25.44
CA PHE A 237 0.54 10.60 25.82
C PHE A 237 0.24 9.62 24.67
N ILE A 238 0.18 10.12 23.43
CA ILE A 238 -0.04 9.33 22.22
C ILE A 238 1.17 8.42 21.92
N GLY A 239 2.40 8.94 21.99
CA GLY A 239 3.61 8.14 21.76
C GLY A 239 3.77 7.00 22.77
N THR A 240 3.39 7.23 24.03
CA THR A 240 3.42 6.18 25.07
C THR A 240 2.42 5.06 24.80
N ARG A 241 1.19 5.42 24.37
CA ARG A 241 0.15 4.45 24.00
C ARG A 241 0.52 3.68 22.73
N LEU A 242 1.08 4.35 21.72
CA LEU A 242 1.58 3.72 20.51
C LEU A 242 2.70 2.72 20.82
N ASN A 243 3.65 3.07 21.68
CA ASN A 243 4.70 2.15 22.13
C ASN A 243 4.14 0.95 22.91
N GLN A 244 3.10 1.14 23.72
CA GLN A 244 2.42 0.05 24.42
C GLN A 244 1.71 -0.90 23.44
N ILE A 245 1.01 -0.35 22.43
CA ILE A 245 0.36 -1.13 21.37
C ILE A 245 1.40 -1.86 20.51
N LYS A 246 2.51 -1.19 20.16
CA LYS A 246 3.65 -1.77 19.42
C LYS A 246 4.21 -3.01 20.13
N ARG A 247 4.53 -2.89 21.42
CA ARG A 247 5.05 -4.01 22.23
C ARG A 247 4.04 -5.14 22.36
N TRP A 248 2.76 -4.83 22.57
CA TRP A 248 1.70 -5.85 22.62
C TRP A 248 1.56 -6.57 21.29
N LEU A 249 1.63 -5.84 20.18
CA LEU A 249 1.59 -6.39 18.82
C LEU A 249 2.76 -7.32 18.55
N LEU A 250 3.98 -6.90 18.89
CA LEU A 250 5.18 -7.72 18.75
C LEU A 250 5.08 -9.00 19.58
N SER A 251 4.57 -8.91 20.80
CA SER A 251 4.37 -10.07 21.69
C SER A 251 3.27 -11.02 21.19
N HIS A 252 2.21 -10.50 20.55
CA HIS A 252 1.08 -11.29 20.02
C HIS A 252 1.19 -11.55 18.50
N SER A 253 2.35 -11.31 17.92
CA SER A 253 2.54 -11.30 16.48
C SER A 253 2.34 -12.66 15.79
N GLN A 254 2.61 -13.76 16.49
CA GLN A 254 2.39 -15.12 15.97
C GLN A 254 0.91 -15.47 15.75
N GLN A 255 -0.03 -14.67 16.28
CA GLN A 255 -1.47 -14.88 16.16
C GLN A 255 -2.19 -13.70 15.49
N LEU A 256 -1.54 -13.03 14.53
CA LEU A 256 -2.19 -11.99 13.73
C LEU A 256 -3.34 -12.56 12.88
N ASN A 257 -4.54 -12.47 13.46
CA ASN A 257 -5.79 -12.86 12.84
C ASN A 257 -6.29 -11.76 11.89
N PHE A 258 -7.17 -12.14 10.97
CA PHE A 258 -7.78 -11.23 10.00
C PHE A 258 -8.42 -10.00 10.70
N PHE A 259 -9.11 -10.24 11.81
CA PHE A 259 -9.74 -9.18 12.61
C PHE A 259 -8.73 -8.21 13.23
N THR A 260 -7.58 -8.69 13.68
CA THR A 260 -6.52 -7.82 14.24
C THR A 260 -5.97 -6.90 13.16
N ILE A 261 -5.72 -7.44 11.96
CA ILE A 261 -5.27 -6.65 10.80
C ILE A 261 -6.33 -5.63 10.40
N LEU A 262 -7.61 -6.03 10.39
CA LEU A 262 -8.72 -5.14 10.07
C LEU A 262 -8.81 -3.96 11.04
N ILE A 263 -8.70 -4.21 12.35
CA ILE A 263 -8.73 -3.16 13.38
C ILE A 263 -7.55 -2.22 13.18
N LEU A 264 -6.33 -2.76 13.02
CA LEU A 264 -5.13 -1.93 12.83
C LEU A 264 -5.20 -1.10 11.55
N ALA A 265 -5.76 -1.66 10.48
CA ALA A 265 -5.94 -0.97 9.22
C ALA A 265 -7.03 0.12 9.29
N SER A 266 -7.95 0.05 10.26
CA SER A 266 -9.03 1.02 10.43
C SER A 266 -8.63 2.24 11.27
N VAL A 267 -7.46 2.19 11.92
CA VAL A 267 -6.94 3.16 12.88
C VAL A 267 -5.88 4.06 12.18
N PRO A 268 -5.47 5.25 12.70
CA PRO A 268 -4.63 6.20 11.96
C PRO A 268 -3.38 5.61 11.31
N ASN A 269 -2.95 6.23 10.22
CA ASN A 269 -1.88 5.76 9.32
C ASN A 269 -0.64 5.13 9.99
N PRO A 270 -0.09 5.64 11.12
CA PRO A 270 1.07 4.99 11.78
C PRO A 270 0.82 3.53 12.21
N LEU A 271 -0.40 3.20 12.62
CA LEU A 271 -0.78 1.84 13.03
C LEU A 271 -0.97 0.91 11.84
N PHE A 272 -1.42 1.46 10.71
CA PHE A 272 -1.48 0.72 9.45
C PHE A 272 -0.07 0.35 8.97
N ASP A 273 0.85 1.31 8.94
CA ASP A 273 2.22 1.10 8.45
C ASP A 273 2.94 0.03 9.29
N LEU A 274 2.76 0.10 10.61
CA LEU A 274 3.22 -0.93 11.55
C LEU A 274 2.62 -2.31 11.24
N ALA A 275 1.31 -2.39 11.03
CA ALA A 275 0.65 -3.65 10.67
C ALA A 275 1.16 -4.20 9.34
N GLY A 276 1.42 -3.34 8.34
CA GLY A 276 2.02 -3.74 7.07
C GLY A 276 3.41 -4.34 7.25
N ILE A 277 4.28 -3.66 8.00
CA ILE A 277 5.64 -4.15 8.31
C ILE A 277 5.58 -5.51 8.99
N MET A 278 4.76 -5.65 10.04
CA MET A 278 4.58 -6.90 10.75
C MET A 278 4.03 -8.02 9.84
N CYS A 279 2.96 -7.75 9.10
CA CYS A 279 2.35 -8.74 8.22
C CYS A 279 3.33 -9.28 7.17
N GLY A 280 4.21 -8.43 6.62
CA GLY A 280 5.23 -8.88 5.69
C GLY A 280 6.37 -9.63 6.38
N GLN A 281 6.81 -9.20 7.58
CA GLN A 281 7.82 -9.92 8.37
C GLN A 281 7.37 -11.34 8.74
N PHE A 282 6.14 -11.50 9.21
CA PHE A 282 5.56 -12.79 9.60
C PHE A 282 5.04 -13.63 8.42
N GLY A 283 5.19 -13.15 7.18
CA GLY A 283 4.83 -13.92 5.99
C GLY A 283 3.32 -14.15 5.82
N ILE A 284 2.47 -13.28 6.37
CA ILE A 284 1.01 -13.40 6.25
C ILE A 284 0.62 -13.34 4.76
N PRO A 285 -0.31 -14.18 4.28
CA PRO A 285 -0.72 -14.18 2.87
C PRO A 285 -1.27 -12.81 2.44
N PHE A 286 -0.85 -12.36 1.26
CA PHE A 286 -1.20 -11.05 0.70
C PHE A 286 -2.70 -10.79 0.71
N TRP A 287 -3.52 -11.77 0.29
CA TRP A 287 -4.98 -11.63 0.23
C TRP A 287 -5.63 -11.40 1.59
N LYS A 288 -5.08 -11.98 2.66
CA LYS A 288 -5.60 -11.79 4.02
C LYS A 288 -5.33 -10.36 4.50
N PHE A 289 -4.14 -9.84 4.21
CA PHE A 289 -3.78 -8.46 4.51
C PHE A 289 -4.57 -7.49 3.63
N PHE A 290 -4.51 -7.62 2.31
CA PHE A 290 -5.16 -6.73 1.36
C PHE A 290 -6.67 -6.63 1.59
N LEU A 291 -7.36 -7.76 1.79
CA LEU A 291 -8.80 -7.74 2.03
C LEU A 291 -9.16 -7.09 3.37
N ALA A 292 -8.38 -7.32 4.43
CA ALA A 292 -8.57 -6.63 5.70
C ALA A 292 -8.37 -5.12 5.56
N THR A 293 -7.34 -4.69 4.83
CA THR A 293 -7.07 -3.28 4.57
C THR A 293 -8.14 -2.63 3.71
N LEU A 294 -8.62 -3.33 2.68
CA LEU A 294 -9.68 -2.85 1.80
C LEU A 294 -10.99 -2.66 2.58
N ILE A 295 -11.38 -3.63 3.41
CA ILE A 295 -12.59 -3.50 4.23
C ILE A 295 -12.44 -2.39 5.26
N GLY A 296 -11.29 -2.28 5.94
CA GLY A 296 -11.04 -1.22 6.92
C GLY A 296 -11.12 0.18 6.31
N LYS A 297 -10.50 0.38 5.13
CA LYS A 297 -10.38 1.71 4.50
C LYS A 297 -11.56 2.05 3.57
N ALA A 298 -12.18 1.07 2.91
CA ALA A 298 -13.26 1.32 1.94
C ALA A 298 -14.66 1.13 2.54
N ILE A 299 -14.80 0.41 3.65
CA ILE A 299 -16.10 0.16 4.31
C ILE A 299 -16.14 0.84 5.67
N ILE A 300 -15.21 0.51 6.58
CA ILE A 300 -15.29 1.05 7.96
C ILE A 300 -15.03 2.55 7.96
N LYS A 301 -13.96 3.01 7.30
CA LYS A 301 -13.64 4.44 7.21
C LYS A 301 -14.70 5.25 6.46
N THR A 302 -15.29 4.71 5.38
CA THR A 302 -16.33 5.41 4.62
C THR A 302 -17.64 5.51 5.39
N HIS A 303 -18.01 4.49 6.16
CA HIS A 303 -19.20 4.57 7.02
C HIS A 303 -18.99 5.44 8.27
N LEU A 304 -17.79 5.47 8.85
CA LEU A 304 -17.51 6.30 10.03
C LEU A 304 -17.31 7.79 9.69
N GLN A 305 -16.78 8.10 8.51
CA GLN A 305 -16.40 9.47 8.13
C GLN A 305 -17.53 10.25 7.43
N VAL A 306 -18.64 9.58 7.09
CA VAL A 306 -19.81 10.21 6.44
C VAL A 306 -21.00 10.36 7.39
N CYS A 307 -20.92 9.82 8.61
CA CYS A 307 -21.84 10.10 9.72
C CYS A 307 -21.30 11.24 10.60
#